data_AF-A8ZKD9-F1
#
_entry.id   AF-A8ZKD9-F1
#
_cell.length_a   1.000
_cell.length_b   1.000
_cell.length_c   1.000
_cell.angle_alpha   90.00
_cell.angle_beta   90.00
_cell.angle_gamma   90.00
#
_symmetry.space_group_name_H-M   'P 1'
#
loop_
_entity.id
_entity.type
_entity.pdbx_description
1 polymer ?
#
loop_
_entity_poly.entity_id
_entity_poly.type
_entity_poly.pdbx_seq_one_letter_code
_entity_poly.pdbx_strand_id
1 'polypeptide(L)'
;MARAIAEKCRRCSKLPVDQAKLKECWVGQRCHVRRSSYKHRDRYNRNKKRKYQLQTGKLIPEVTVEVPVKPAAIRRMYRARRDAPLHAMSAELWIGQKRVAIVEPVHTLGWTNSDVTKYSRNILNRFSEHLDGKVLHQFDSQVEVDPSQCPIRPCPLFP
;
A
#
# COMPACT_ATOMS: atom_id res chain seq x y z
N MET A 1 -26.01 -24.25 -19.06
CA MET A 1 -27.00 -23.15 -19.04
C MET A 1 -27.81 -23.19 -17.75
N ALA A 2 -28.17 -22.04 -17.16
CA ALA A 2 -29.05 -22.03 -15.99
C ALA A 2 -30.47 -22.47 -16.41
N ARG A 3 -31.08 -23.43 -15.69
CA ARG A 3 -32.46 -23.87 -15.97
C ARG A 3 -33.43 -22.70 -15.90
N ALA A 4 -34.37 -22.61 -16.84
CA ALA A 4 -35.39 -21.57 -16.86
C ALA A 4 -36.14 -21.49 -15.50
N ILE A 5 -36.48 -20.28 -15.06
CA ILE A 5 -37.25 -20.05 -13.83
C ILE A 5 -38.73 -20.19 -14.16
N ALA A 6 -39.41 -21.12 -13.47
CA ALA A 6 -40.87 -21.17 -13.49
C ALA A 6 -41.42 -20.02 -12.63
N GLU A 7 -41.87 -18.95 -13.28
CA GLU A 7 -42.29 -17.72 -12.60
C GLU A 7 -43.49 -17.94 -11.66
N LYS A 8 -44.40 -18.86 -12.01
CA LYS A 8 -45.50 -19.31 -11.12
C LYS A 8 -44.98 -19.86 -9.79
N CYS A 9 -43.97 -20.73 -9.83
CA CYS A 9 -43.35 -21.32 -8.63
C CYS A 9 -42.55 -20.28 -7.83
N ARG A 10 -41.90 -19.33 -8.52
CA ARG A 10 -41.18 -18.23 -7.87
C ARG A 10 -42.12 -17.33 -7.09
N ARG A 11 -43.25 -16.94 -7.67
CA ARG A 11 -44.29 -16.15 -6.97
C ARG A 11 -44.87 -16.93 -5.79
N CYS A 12 -45.22 -18.21 -6.01
CA CYS A 12 -45.71 -19.11 -4.96
C CYS A 12 -44.72 -19.28 -3.79
N SER A 13 -43.41 -19.27 -4.05
CA SER A 13 -42.37 -19.36 -3.00
C SER A 13 -42.28 -18.15 -2.05
N LYS A 14 -42.87 -17.01 -2.42
CA LYS A 14 -42.88 -15.80 -1.58
C LYS A 14 -44.05 -15.75 -0.60
N LEU A 15 -45.10 -16.55 -0.83
CA LEU A 15 -46.27 -16.60 0.05
C LEU A 15 -45.96 -17.30 1.40
N PRO A 16 -46.84 -17.23 2.40
CA PRO A 16 -46.85 -18.19 3.50
C PRO A 16 -47.10 -19.62 3.00
N VAL A 17 -46.64 -20.63 3.73
CA VAL A 17 -46.78 -22.04 3.32
C VAL A 17 -48.24 -22.45 3.21
N ASP A 18 -49.09 -21.97 4.12
CA ASP A 18 -50.50 -22.36 4.17
C ASP A 18 -51.29 -21.83 2.97
N GLN A 19 -51.01 -20.59 2.56
CA GLN A 19 -51.57 -20.02 1.32
C GLN A 19 -51.04 -20.70 0.06
N ALA A 20 -49.82 -21.24 0.10
CA ALA A 20 -49.22 -21.94 -1.02
C ALA A 20 -49.79 -23.37 -1.19
N LYS A 21 -50.17 -24.04 -0.10
CA LYS A 21 -50.83 -25.36 -0.11
C LYS A 21 -52.21 -25.33 -0.77
N LEU A 22 -52.92 -24.20 -0.67
CA LEU A 22 -54.23 -23.99 -1.30
C LEU A 22 -54.18 -23.86 -2.82
N LYS A 23 -52.99 -23.84 -3.44
CA LYS A 23 -52.85 -23.78 -4.90
C LYS A 23 -53.03 -25.18 -5.50
N GLU A 24 -53.85 -25.26 -6.55
CA GLU A 24 -54.16 -26.51 -7.27
C GLU A 24 -52.91 -27.28 -7.76
N CYS A 25 -51.83 -26.56 -8.08
CA CYS A 25 -50.58 -27.14 -8.56
C CYS A 25 -49.61 -27.57 -7.44
N TRP A 26 -50.05 -27.62 -6.17
CA TRP A 26 -49.22 -27.99 -5.03
C TRP A 26 -48.94 -29.51 -4.98
N VAL A 27 -47.68 -29.90 -5.18
CA VAL A 27 -47.23 -31.30 -5.17
C VAL A 27 -46.48 -31.60 -3.86
N GLY A 28 -47.19 -31.55 -2.73
CA GLY A 28 -46.71 -32.00 -1.42
C GLY A 28 -45.28 -31.55 -1.05
N GLN A 29 -44.44 -32.49 -0.63
CA GLN A 29 -43.06 -32.22 -0.22
C GLN A 29 -42.18 -31.65 -1.34
N ARG A 30 -42.44 -32.00 -2.60
CA ARG A 30 -41.65 -31.51 -3.73
C ARG A 30 -41.78 -29.99 -3.88
N CYS A 31 -42.98 -29.46 -3.70
CA CYS A 31 -43.22 -28.02 -3.67
C CYS A 31 -42.62 -27.39 -2.42
N HIS A 32 -42.79 -28.00 -1.25
CA HIS A 32 -42.25 -27.50 0.01
C HIS A 32 -40.73 -27.27 -0.03
N VAL A 33 -39.94 -28.27 -0.45
CA VAL A 33 -38.48 -28.19 -0.55
C VAL A 33 -38.04 -27.16 -1.60
N ARG A 34 -38.70 -27.13 -2.76
CA ARG A 34 -38.33 -26.23 -3.88
C ARG A 34 -38.56 -24.76 -3.56
N ARG A 35 -39.51 -24.42 -2.69
CA ARG A 35 -39.80 -23.01 -2.34
C ARG A 35 -38.59 -22.29 -1.77
N SER A 36 -37.84 -22.92 -0.87
CA SER A 36 -36.62 -22.33 -0.31
C SER A 36 -35.62 -21.98 -1.42
N SER A 37 -35.41 -22.92 -2.36
CA SER A 37 -34.56 -22.70 -3.53
C SER A 37 -35.03 -21.52 -4.37
N TYR A 38 -36.31 -21.44 -4.72
CA TYR A 38 -36.87 -20.32 -5.49
C TYR A 38 -36.77 -18.98 -4.75
N LYS A 39 -36.97 -18.97 -3.42
CA LYS A 39 -36.90 -17.78 -2.57
C LYS A 39 -35.49 -17.19 -2.51
N HIS A 40 -34.45 -18.03 -2.45
CA HIS A 40 -33.06 -17.59 -2.30
C HIS A 40 -32.24 -17.57 -3.61
N ARG A 41 -32.85 -17.98 -4.74
CA ARG A 41 -32.17 -18.13 -6.03
C ARG A 41 -31.48 -16.86 -6.50
N ASP A 42 -32.12 -15.70 -6.39
CA ASP A 42 -31.56 -14.42 -6.84
C ASP A 42 -30.34 -14.02 -6.02
N ARG A 43 -30.40 -14.22 -4.69
CA ARG A 43 -29.25 -14.00 -3.80
C ARG A 43 -28.10 -14.95 -4.14
N TYR A 44 -28.39 -16.24 -4.33
CA TYR A 44 -27.39 -17.23 -4.68
C TYR A 44 -26.74 -16.93 -6.04
N ASN A 45 -27.53 -16.59 -7.06
CA ASN A 45 -27.03 -16.24 -8.39
C ASN A 45 -26.16 -14.97 -8.35
N ARG A 46 -26.58 -13.94 -7.60
CA ARG A 46 -25.75 -12.72 -7.38
C ARG A 46 -24.43 -13.06 -6.71
N ASN A 47 -24.45 -13.86 -5.64
CA ASN A 47 -23.23 -14.29 -4.95
C ASN A 47 -22.32 -15.13 -5.85
N LYS A 48 -22.90 -16.05 -6.64
CA LYS A 48 -22.15 -16.88 -7.59
C LYS A 48 -21.53 -16.02 -8.70
N LYS A 49 -22.27 -15.06 -9.26
CA LYS A 49 -21.77 -14.11 -10.27
C LYS A 49 -20.63 -13.26 -9.69
N ARG A 50 -20.78 -12.73 -8.47
CA ARG A 50 -19.74 -11.94 -7.80
C ARG A 50 -18.48 -12.78 -7.55
N LYS A 51 -18.60 -14.01 -7.03
CA LYS A 51 -17.47 -14.93 -6.84
C LYS A 51 -16.75 -15.23 -8.15
N TYR A 52 -17.51 -15.51 -9.22
CA TYR A 52 -16.94 -15.72 -10.55
C TYR A 52 -16.22 -14.48 -11.07
N GLN A 53 -16.80 -13.29 -10.90
CA GLN A 53 -16.16 -12.03 -11.31
C GLN A 53 -14.85 -11.79 -10.55
N LEU A 54 -14.79 -12.09 -9.25
CA LEU A 54 -13.56 -12.03 -8.46
C LEU A 54 -12.52 -13.07 -8.94
N GLN A 55 -12.91 -14.33 -9.14
CA GLN A 55 -12.02 -15.40 -9.59
C GLN A 55 -11.46 -15.19 -11.00
N THR A 56 -12.24 -14.56 -11.89
CA THR A 56 -11.84 -14.31 -13.29
C THR A 56 -11.24 -12.94 -13.51
N GLY A 57 -11.03 -12.15 -12.45
CA GLY A 57 -10.48 -10.79 -12.55
C GLY A 57 -11.43 -9.75 -13.17
N LYS A 58 -12.68 -10.10 -13.49
CA LYS A 58 -13.71 -9.16 -13.99
C LYS A 58 -14.17 -8.16 -12.93
N LEU A 59 -13.94 -8.48 -11.65
CA LEU A 59 -14.09 -7.57 -10.53
C LEU A 59 -12.78 -7.62 -9.75
N ILE A 60 -12.04 -6.51 -9.75
CA ILE A 60 -10.84 -6.34 -8.94
C ILE A 60 -11.28 -5.53 -7.71
N PRO A 61 -11.22 -6.08 -6.50
CA PRO A 61 -11.53 -5.31 -5.30
C PRO A 61 -10.44 -4.27 -5.09
N GLU A 62 -10.85 -3.01 -4.94
CA GLU A 62 -9.95 -1.96 -4.48
C GLU A 62 -9.67 -2.19 -2.99
N VAL A 63 -8.38 -2.27 -2.65
CA VAL A 63 -7.92 -2.41 -1.26
C VAL A 63 -7.10 -1.18 -0.94
N THR A 64 -7.66 -0.29 -0.14
CA THR A 64 -6.94 0.86 0.42
C THR A 64 -6.28 0.44 1.72
N VAL A 65 -4.96 0.63 1.81
CA VAL A 65 -4.18 0.38 3.02
C VAL A 65 -3.69 1.73 3.55
N GLU A 66 -3.90 1.98 4.84
CA GLU A 66 -3.39 3.19 5.48
C GLU A 66 -1.86 3.16 5.55
N VAL A 67 -1.23 4.24 5.10
CA VAL A 67 0.24 4.35 5.10
C VAL A 67 0.70 4.86 6.46
N PRO A 68 1.60 4.15 7.16
CA PRO A 68 2.10 4.61 8.44
C PRO A 68 2.91 5.91 8.29
N VAL A 69 2.57 6.91 9.09
CA VAL A 69 3.25 8.21 9.12
C VAL A 69 4.38 8.14 10.14
N LYS A 70 5.57 7.73 9.69
CA LYS A 70 6.79 7.68 10.51
C LYS A 70 7.88 8.57 9.91
N PRO A 71 8.68 9.25 10.75
CA PRO A 71 9.85 9.96 10.27
C PRO A 71 10.92 8.94 9.83
N ALA A 72 11.66 9.29 8.78
CA ALA A 72 12.82 8.54 8.30
C ALA A 72 13.89 9.51 7.81
N ALA A 73 15.08 9.44 8.40
CA ALA A 73 16.24 10.18 7.94
C ALA A 73 17.11 9.30 7.03
N ILE A 74 17.35 9.77 5.81
CA ILE A 74 18.12 9.06 4.80
C ILE A 74 19.39 9.87 4.52
N ARG A 75 20.55 9.22 4.62
CA ARG A 75 21.83 9.81 4.23
C ARG A 75 22.25 9.29 2.87
N ARG A 76 22.66 10.16 1.96
CA ARG A 76 23.31 9.78 0.70
C ARG A 76 24.80 10.05 0.79
N MET A 77 25.60 9.08 0.36
CA MET A 77 27.06 9.13 0.37
C MET A 77 27.56 8.92 -1.04
N TYR A 78 28.23 9.92 -1.60
CA TYR A 78 28.81 9.84 -2.92
C TYR A 78 30.20 9.20 -2.78
N ARG A 79 30.31 7.90 -3.05
CA ARG A 79 31.55 7.12 -2.95
C ARG A 79 31.49 5.91 -3.88
N ALA A 80 32.63 5.52 -4.45
CA ALA A 80 32.69 4.41 -5.40
C ALA A 80 32.50 3.03 -4.71
N ARG A 81 32.98 2.90 -3.47
CA ARG A 81 32.89 1.68 -2.66
C ARG A 81 33.01 2.02 -1.17
N ARG A 82 32.74 1.06 -0.30
CA ARG A 82 32.64 1.28 1.16
C ARG A 82 33.91 1.82 1.81
N ASP A 83 35.06 1.38 1.32
CA ASP A 83 36.41 1.70 1.76
C ASP A 83 37.05 2.84 0.95
N ALA A 84 36.38 3.34 -0.10
CA ALA A 84 36.84 4.50 -0.83
C ALA A 84 36.60 5.79 -0.04
N PRO A 85 37.42 6.83 -0.28
CA PRO A 85 37.17 8.16 0.27
C PRO A 85 35.76 8.64 -0.06
N LEU A 86 35.11 9.28 0.92
CA LEU A 86 33.84 9.96 0.70
C LEU A 86 34.10 11.21 -0.14
N HIS A 87 33.41 11.32 -1.28
CA HIS A 87 33.54 12.48 -2.16
C HIS A 87 32.59 13.62 -1.73
N ALA A 88 31.34 13.27 -1.47
CA ALA A 88 30.31 14.21 -1.02
C ALA A 88 29.27 13.48 -0.15
N MET A 89 28.43 14.25 0.54
CA MET A 89 27.35 13.74 1.37
C MET A 89 26.14 14.68 1.34
N SER A 90 24.94 14.09 1.33
CA SER A 90 23.68 14.81 1.53
C SER A 90 22.76 14.01 2.46
N ALA A 91 21.66 14.62 2.88
CA ALA A 91 20.66 13.93 3.68
C ALA A 91 19.27 14.48 3.45
N GLU A 92 18.26 13.66 3.70
CA GLU A 92 16.86 14.01 3.55
C GLU A 92 16.06 13.47 4.74
N LEU A 93 15.08 14.26 5.19
CA LEU A 93 14.09 13.84 6.17
C LEU A 93 12.75 13.64 5.48
N TRP A 94 12.17 12.46 5.68
CA TRP A 94 10.86 12.08 5.19
C TRP A 94 9.91 11.84 6.37
N ILE A 95 8.64 12.20 6.21
CA ILE A 95 7.57 11.84 7.14
C ILE A 95 6.46 11.20 6.32
N GLY A 96 6.29 9.88 6.46
CA GLY A 96 5.47 9.09 5.54
C GLY A 96 5.99 9.21 4.10
N GLN A 97 5.17 9.76 3.19
CA GLN A 97 5.53 9.94 1.78
C GLN A 97 5.94 11.38 1.42
N LYS A 98 6.09 12.26 2.41
CA LYS A 98 6.46 13.67 2.18
C LYS A 98 7.90 13.92 2.59
N ARG A 99 8.70 14.51 1.70
CA ARG A 99 10.02 15.06 2.05
C ARG A 99 9.83 16.38 2.80
N VAL A 100 10.31 16.43 4.03
CA VAL A 100 10.09 17.56 4.96
C VAL A 100 11.32 18.44 5.07
N ALA A 101 12.52 17.87 5.00
CA ALA A 101 13.76 18.63 4.99
C ALA A 101 14.81 17.98 4.08
N ILE A 102 15.74 18.80 3.60
CA ILE A 102 16.89 18.38 2.79
C ILE A 102 18.13 19.14 3.25
N VAL A 103 19.24 18.43 3.31
CA VAL A 103 20.59 18.98 3.39
C VAL A 103 21.22 18.72 2.04
N GLU A 104 21.44 19.81 1.30
CA GLU A 104 22.04 19.75 -0.03
C GLU A 104 23.42 19.07 0.00
N PRO A 105 23.82 18.39 -1.09
CA PRO A 105 25.13 17.76 -1.17
C PRO A 105 26.27 18.73 -0.88
N VAL A 106 27.18 18.31 0.01
CA VAL A 106 28.42 19.01 0.30
C VAL A 106 29.61 18.12 -0.02
N HIS A 107 30.63 18.70 -0.69
CA HIS A 107 31.91 18.04 -0.90
C HIS A 107 32.61 17.83 0.46
N THR A 108 33.21 16.67 0.64
CA THR A 108 33.90 16.29 1.88
C THR A 108 35.42 16.34 1.74
N LEU A 109 35.94 17.15 0.80
CA LEU A 109 37.38 17.30 0.59
C LEU A 109 38.05 17.85 1.86
N GLY A 110 39.09 17.17 2.32
CA GLY A 110 39.83 17.54 3.53
C GLY A 110 39.16 17.13 4.84
N TRP A 111 37.98 16.48 4.81
CA TRP A 111 37.32 16.02 6.03
C TRP A 111 37.91 14.69 6.52
N THR A 112 38.05 14.57 7.83
CA THR A 112 38.36 13.29 8.49
C THR A 112 37.09 12.48 8.74
N ASN A 113 37.23 11.20 9.10
CA ASN A 113 36.11 10.38 9.54
C ASN A 113 35.36 10.98 10.75
N SER A 114 36.10 11.69 11.63
CA SER A 114 35.52 12.39 12.78
C SER A 114 34.65 13.57 12.33
N ASP A 115 35.07 14.32 11.31
CA ASP A 115 34.30 15.43 10.75
C ASP A 115 33.01 14.94 10.09
N VAL A 116 33.10 13.86 9.30
CA VAL A 116 31.92 13.21 8.69
C VAL A 116 30.93 12.76 9.76
N THR A 117 31.43 12.17 10.85
CA THR A 117 30.60 11.71 11.98
C THR A 117 29.95 12.89 12.71
N LYS A 118 30.72 13.96 12.98
CA LYS A 118 30.21 15.16 13.63
C LYS A 118 29.15 15.86 12.78
N TYR A 119 29.40 16.00 11.48
CA TYR A 119 28.44 16.57 10.54
C TYR A 119 27.17 15.72 10.43
N SER A 120 27.30 14.39 10.38
CA SER A 120 26.18 13.46 10.41
C SER A 120 25.29 13.64 11.65
N ARG A 121 25.88 13.81 12.84
CA ARG A 121 25.13 14.09 14.07
C ARG A 121 24.44 15.45 14.02
N ASN A 122 25.12 16.47 13.50
CA ASN A 122 24.53 17.81 13.35
C ASN A 122 23.31 17.79 12.42
N ILE A 123 23.36 17.03 11.31
CA ILE A 123 22.21 16.83 10.44
C ILE A 123 21.04 16.23 11.22
N LEU A 124 21.27 15.15 11.97
CA LEU A 124 20.20 14.48 12.73
C LEU A 124 19.60 15.40 13.81
N ASN A 125 20.43 16.21 14.47
CA ASN A 125 19.97 17.22 15.42
C ASN A 125 19.07 18.25 14.73
N ARG A 126 19.47 18.78 13.57
CA ARG A 126 18.65 19.72 12.78
C ARG A 126 17.35 19.09 12.28
N PHE A 127 17.39 17.84 11.83
CA PHE A 127 16.18 17.12 11.45
C PHE A 127 15.24 16.88 12.64
N SER A 128 15.78 16.68 13.84
CA SER A 128 14.97 16.53 15.06
C SER A 128 14.20 17.81 15.41
N GLU A 129 14.68 18.99 15.03
CA GLU A 129 13.95 20.27 15.19
C GLU A 129 12.62 20.28 14.40
N HIS A 130 12.49 19.44 13.37
CA HIS A 130 11.26 19.28 12.58
C HIS A 130 10.30 18.21 13.10
N LEU A 131 10.65 17.50 14.18
CA LEU A 131 9.87 16.39 14.70
C LEU A 131 9.41 16.73 16.12
N ASP A 132 8.12 17.03 16.29
CA ASP A 132 7.48 17.45 17.56
C ASP A 132 7.93 16.64 18.80
N GLY A 133 9.04 17.06 19.42
CA GLY A 133 9.65 16.40 20.59
C GLY A 133 10.36 15.06 20.33
N LYS A 134 10.55 14.62 19.08
CA LYS A 134 11.26 13.37 18.76
C LYS A 134 12.68 13.64 18.32
N VAL A 135 13.62 12.91 18.93
CA VAL A 135 15.05 13.00 18.61
C VAL A 135 15.46 11.85 17.70
N LEU A 136 16.13 12.17 16.60
CA LEU A 136 16.75 11.19 15.72
C LEU A 136 18.18 10.93 16.20
N HIS A 137 18.46 9.68 16.57
CA HIS A 137 19.79 9.27 17.03
C HIS A 137 20.65 8.67 15.90
N GLN A 138 20.01 8.21 14.82
CA GLN A 138 20.68 7.59 13.68
C GLN A 138 19.89 7.83 12.39
N PHE A 139 20.54 7.59 11.26
CA PHE A 139 19.85 7.51 9.97
C PHE A 139 19.18 6.14 9.82
N ASP A 140 17.96 6.13 9.32
CA ASP A 140 17.19 4.91 9.03
C ASP A 140 17.74 4.18 7.79
N SER A 141 18.32 4.92 6.86
CA SER A 141 18.90 4.37 5.65
C SER A 141 20.12 5.15 5.19
N GLN A 142 21.04 4.41 4.56
CA GLN A 142 22.19 4.95 3.86
C GLN A 142 22.16 4.50 2.41
N VAL A 143 22.25 5.47 1.51
CA VAL A 143 22.30 5.23 0.06
C VAL A 143 23.70 5.59 -0.43
N GLU A 144 24.37 4.64 -1.09
CA GLU A 144 25.64 4.88 -1.75
C GLU A 144 25.39 5.23 -3.22
N VAL A 145 26.03 6.29 -3.67
CA VAL A 145 25.89 6.85 -5.01
C VAL A 145 27.28 6.97 -5.61
N ASP A 146 27.42 6.66 -6.89
CA ASP A 146 28.70 6.79 -7.56
C ASP A 146 29.17 8.28 -7.56
N PRO A 147 30.46 8.58 -7.29
CA PRO A 147 30.96 9.95 -7.28
C PRO A 147 30.76 10.70 -8.59
N SER A 148 30.68 9.99 -9.73
CA SER A 148 30.38 10.59 -11.03
C SER A 148 29.01 11.28 -11.08
N GLN A 149 28.08 10.87 -10.21
CA GLN A 149 26.74 11.43 -10.08
C GLN A 149 26.67 12.57 -9.06
N CYS A 150 27.82 13.08 -8.58
CA CYS A 150 27.84 14.25 -7.72
C CYS A 150 27.20 15.45 -8.46
N PRO A 151 26.19 16.13 -7.88
CA PRO A 151 25.53 17.25 -8.53
C PRO A 151 26.22 18.60 -8.28
N ILE A 152 27.18 18.67 -7.35
CA ILE A 152 27.82 19.92 -6.94
C ILE A 152 28.72 20.44 -8.07
N ARG A 153 28.66 21.73 -8.40
CA ARG A 153 29.53 22.37 -9.39
C ARG A 153 30.09 23.69 -8.84
N PRO A 154 31.38 24.00 -9.04
CA PRO A 154 32.42 23.16 -9.66
C PRO A 154 32.73 21.90 -8.83
N CYS A 155 33.14 20.81 -9.49
CA CYS A 155 33.42 19.52 -8.86
C CYS A 155 34.89 19.11 -9.08
N PRO A 156 35.63 18.64 -8.07
CA PRO A 156 37.00 18.16 -8.31
C PRO A 156 37.10 16.93 -9.24
N LEU A 157 36.00 16.19 -9.45
CA LEU A 157 35.93 15.11 -10.44
C LEU A 157 35.53 15.61 -11.84
N PHE A 158 34.92 16.80 -11.93
CA PHE A 158 34.48 17.46 -13.16
C PHE A 158 34.71 18.98 -13.02
N PRO A 159 35.98 19.42 -13.12
CA PRO A 159 36.39 20.79 -12.85
C PRO A 159 35.84 21.81 -13.86
#